data_AF-A0A5S9M778-F1
#
_entry.id   AF-A0A5S9M778-F1
#
_cell.length_a   1.000
_cell.length_b   1.000
_cell.length_c   1.000
_cell.angle_alpha   90.00
_cell.angle_beta   90.00
_cell.angle_gamma   90.00
#
_symmetry.space_group_name_H-M   'P 1'
#
loop_
_entity.id
_entity.type
_entity.pdbx_description
1 polymer ?
#
loop_
_entity_poly.entity_id
_entity_poly.type
_entity_poly.pdbx_seq_one_letter_code
_entity_poly.pdbx_strand_id
1 'polypeptide(L)'
;MGSLNAAECFGLKTKGAIAPGFDADFMLVSDLHQVDITSVFIAGELVAQHGEYKPSVEKIAPSPALLQSVHAIDVQEQDLSLPITAHQKMNVIRIIPNQLETKLERISPSETNGQFTSDTERDVLKMVLVERHQGLTEMGIGVVSGFGLEKGAIATTVAHDSHNLIAVGTNDADIVKAIDALKKKQAAV
;
A
#
# COMPACT_ATOMS: atom_id res chain seq x y z
N MET A 1 15.78 -19.63 12.45
CA MET A 1 15.08 -18.45 13.01
C MET A 1 13.59 -18.68 12.81
N GLY A 2 12.78 -18.65 13.87
CA GLY A 2 11.35 -19.02 13.80
C GLY A 2 10.76 -19.53 15.12
N SER A 3 11.61 -19.82 16.11
CA SER A 3 11.18 -20.22 17.46
C SER A 3 12.05 -19.53 18.53
N LEU A 4 13.10 -20.19 19.03
CA LEU A 4 13.90 -19.74 20.17
C LEU A 4 14.48 -18.32 19.99
N ASN A 5 15.13 -18.03 18.86
CA ASN A 5 15.71 -16.70 18.63
C ASN A 5 14.67 -15.57 18.68
N ALA A 6 13.43 -15.83 18.23
CA ALA A 6 12.36 -14.85 18.31
C ALA A 6 11.88 -14.69 19.77
N ALA A 7 11.72 -15.80 20.48
CA ALA A 7 11.37 -15.78 21.90
C ALA A 7 12.42 -15.03 22.75
N GLU A 8 13.70 -15.25 22.50
CA GLU A 8 14.79 -14.53 23.17
C GLU A 8 14.79 -13.03 22.82
N CYS A 9 14.63 -12.69 21.55
CA CYS A 9 14.57 -11.29 21.09
C CYS A 9 13.44 -10.49 21.76
N PHE A 10 12.27 -11.11 21.94
CA PHE A 10 11.10 -10.48 22.58
C PHE A 10 11.00 -10.77 24.10
N GLY A 11 11.94 -11.49 24.70
CA GLY A 11 11.93 -11.83 26.13
C GLY A 11 10.82 -12.78 26.58
N LEU A 12 10.30 -13.62 25.67
CA LEU A 12 9.24 -14.61 25.93
C LEU A 12 9.83 -15.86 26.60
N LYS A 13 9.98 -15.80 27.93
CA LYS A 13 10.72 -16.78 28.73
C LYS A 13 10.22 -18.23 28.68
N THR A 14 8.96 -18.46 28.33
CA THR A 14 8.34 -19.79 28.28
C THR A 14 8.01 -20.26 26.86
N LYS A 15 8.47 -19.56 25.81
CA LYS A 15 8.15 -19.85 24.41
C LYS A 15 9.38 -20.24 23.60
N GLY A 16 9.16 -20.82 22.42
CA GLY A 16 10.17 -20.99 21.38
C GLY A 16 11.09 -22.21 21.53
N ALA A 17 10.92 -23.04 22.55
CA ALA A 17 11.67 -24.29 22.73
C ALA A 17 10.79 -25.41 23.30
N ILE A 18 11.19 -26.65 23.03
CA ILE A 18 10.59 -27.86 23.62
C ILE A 18 11.44 -28.27 24.81
N ALA A 19 11.05 -27.82 26.00
CA ALA A 19 11.74 -28.12 27.25
C ALA A 19 10.78 -28.07 28.45
N PRO A 20 11.06 -28.77 29.55
CA PRO A 20 10.28 -28.64 30.78
C PRO A 20 10.19 -27.18 31.26
N GLY A 21 8.99 -26.74 31.64
CA GLY A 21 8.73 -25.37 32.06
C GLY A 21 8.40 -24.38 30.93
N PHE A 22 8.41 -24.84 29.67
CA PHE A 22 7.93 -24.07 28.52
C PHE A 22 6.49 -24.44 28.20
N ASP A 23 5.80 -23.52 27.54
CA ASP A 23 4.44 -23.77 27.07
C ASP A 23 4.46 -24.80 25.94
N ALA A 24 3.47 -25.70 25.94
CA ALA A 24 3.34 -26.75 24.95
C ALA A 24 2.78 -26.22 23.62
N ASP A 25 3.47 -25.24 23.04
CA ASP A 25 3.23 -24.68 21.71
C ASP A 25 4.20 -25.33 20.73
N PHE A 26 3.71 -26.27 19.92
CA PHE A 26 4.55 -27.03 19.00
C PHE A 26 3.78 -27.51 17.78
N MET A 27 4.52 -27.88 16.74
CA MET A 27 3.96 -28.45 15.53
C MET A 27 4.70 -29.74 15.17
N LEU A 28 3.97 -30.70 14.63
CA LEU A 28 4.53 -31.94 14.11
C LEU A 28 4.69 -31.79 12.60
N VAL A 29 5.93 -31.86 12.14
CA VAL A 29 6.28 -31.69 10.72
C VAL A 29 6.73 -33.04 10.16
N SER A 30 6.12 -33.47 9.07
CA SER A 30 6.43 -34.75 8.42
C SER A 30 7.58 -34.64 7.42
N ASP A 31 7.75 -33.47 6.81
CA ASP A 31 8.85 -33.14 5.90
C ASP A 31 9.36 -31.73 6.19
N LEU A 32 10.64 -31.60 6.55
CA LEU A 32 11.26 -30.31 6.88
C LEU A 32 11.65 -29.48 5.65
N HIS A 33 11.81 -30.09 4.48
CA HIS A 33 12.07 -29.38 3.23
C HIS A 33 10.81 -28.72 2.69
N GLN A 34 9.67 -29.41 2.75
CA GLN A 34 8.38 -28.87 2.33
C GLN A 34 7.64 -28.13 3.45
N VAL A 35 8.07 -28.33 4.70
CA VAL A 35 7.39 -27.81 5.90
C VAL A 35 5.95 -28.35 5.97
N ASP A 36 5.79 -29.65 5.73
CA ASP A 36 4.49 -30.33 5.76
C ASP A 36 4.04 -30.57 7.20
N ILE A 37 3.26 -29.63 7.73
CA ILE A 37 2.73 -29.66 9.09
C ILE A 37 1.53 -30.60 9.20
N THR A 38 1.67 -31.64 10.01
CA THR A 38 0.63 -32.63 10.28
C THR A 38 -0.30 -32.23 11.41
N SER A 39 0.21 -31.55 12.44
CA SER A 39 -0.56 -31.14 13.62
C SER A 39 0.07 -29.90 14.27
N VAL A 40 -0.77 -29.03 14.83
CA VAL A 40 -0.35 -27.85 15.60
C VAL A 40 -1.01 -27.89 16.97
N PHE A 41 -0.21 -27.68 18.00
CA PHE A 41 -0.61 -27.62 19.38
C PHE A 41 -0.34 -26.22 19.96
N ILE A 42 -1.28 -25.70 20.75
CA ILE A 42 -1.13 -24.47 21.53
C ILE A 42 -1.54 -24.79 22.96
N ALA A 43 -0.68 -24.46 23.93
CA ALA A 43 -0.85 -24.79 25.34
C ALA A 43 -1.16 -26.28 25.60
N GLY A 44 -0.66 -27.17 24.74
CA GLY A 44 -0.90 -28.62 24.82
C GLY A 44 -2.18 -29.10 24.15
N GLU A 45 -3.01 -28.21 23.61
CA GLU A 45 -4.25 -28.56 22.91
C GLU A 45 -4.06 -28.63 21.39
N LEU A 46 -4.63 -29.65 20.74
CA LEU A 46 -4.58 -29.81 19.29
C LEU A 46 -5.51 -28.79 18.61
N VAL A 47 -4.94 -27.73 18.03
CA VAL A 47 -5.69 -26.63 17.40
C VAL A 47 -5.78 -26.74 15.88
N ALA A 48 -4.89 -27.49 15.23
CA ALA A 48 -5.00 -27.75 13.81
C ALA A 48 -4.45 -29.12 13.44
N GLN A 49 -5.01 -29.75 12.42
CA GLN A 49 -4.57 -31.06 11.92
C GLN A 49 -4.81 -31.14 10.42
N HIS A 50 -3.82 -31.65 9.66
CA HIS A 50 -3.90 -31.78 8.20
C HIS A 50 -4.35 -30.49 7.47
N GLY A 51 -3.86 -29.33 7.92
CA GLY A 51 -4.18 -28.03 7.35
C GLY A 51 -5.51 -27.42 7.80
N GLU A 52 -6.30 -28.12 8.61
CA GLU A 52 -7.60 -27.63 9.10
C GLU A 52 -7.48 -27.11 10.54
N TYR A 53 -7.91 -25.88 10.77
CA TYR A 53 -8.07 -25.31 12.10
C TYR A 53 -9.32 -25.89 12.78
N LYS A 54 -9.16 -26.41 14.00
CA LYS A 54 -10.22 -27.13 14.73
C LYS A 54 -11.11 -26.25 15.61
N PRO A 55 -10.59 -25.25 16.35
CA PRO A 55 -11.44 -24.41 17.16
C PRO A 55 -12.44 -23.61 16.32
N SER A 56 -13.56 -23.25 16.92
CA SER A 56 -14.54 -22.37 16.29
C SER A 56 -13.94 -20.97 16.09
N VAL A 57 -14.01 -20.46 14.86
CA VAL A 57 -13.63 -19.09 14.56
C VAL A 57 -14.87 -18.22 14.66
N GLU A 58 -14.90 -17.31 15.64
CA GLU A 58 -15.89 -16.25 15.68
C GLU A 58 -15.53 -15.18 14.65
N LYS A 59 -16.41 -14.98 13.65
CA LYS A 59 -16.24 -13.87 12.70
C LYS A 59 -16.69 -12.58 13.36
N ILE A 60 -15.73 -11.77 13.76
CA ILE A 60 -15.98 -10.42 14.25
C ILE A 60 -16.21 -9.51 13.04
N ALA A 61 -17.38 -8.90 12.94
CA ALA A 61 -17.64 -7.87 11.93
C ALA A 61 -16.77 -6.64 12.25
N PRO A 62 -16.07 -6.06 11.25
CA PRO A 62 -15.29 -4.85 11.47
C PRO A 62 -16.22 -3.69 11.86
N SER A 63 -15.71 -2.76 12.67
CA SER A 63 -16.47 -1.57 13.03
C SER A 63 -16.71 -0.69 11.80
N PRO A 64 -17.82 0.07 11.75
CA PRO A 64 -18.07 1.01 10.65
C PRO A 64 -16.93 2.00 10.42
N ALA A 65 -16.23 2.41 11.48
CA ALA A 65 -15.07 3.31 11.38
C ALA A 65 -13.92 2.73 10.55
N LEU A 66 -13.75 1.40 10.51
CA LEU A 66 -12.77 0.74 9.65
C LEU A 66 -13.26 0.60 8.20
N LEU A 67 -14.58 0.53 8.01
CA LEU A 67 -15.22 0.36 6.70
C LEU A 67 -15.46 1.67 5.96
N GLN A 68 -15.53 2.79 6.68
CA GLN A 68 -15.83 4.12 6.14
C GLN A 68 -14.66 5.07 6.40
N SER A 69 -13.46 4.69 5.98
CA SER A 69 -12.22 5.40 6.30
C SER A 69 -11.72 6.33 5.19
N VAL A 70 -12.49 6.52 4.11
CA VAL A 70 -12.13 7.41 3.00
C VAL A 70 -13.03 8.64 3.04
N HIS A 71 -12.54 9.67 3.74
CA HIS A 71 -13.11 10.99 3.88
C HIS A 71 -12.29 11.99 3.04
N ALA A 72 -12.28 11.80 1.72
CA ALA A 72 -11.61 12.73 0.81
C ALA A 72 -12.63 13.68 0.17
N ILE A 73 -12.24 14.93 -0.07
CA ILE A 73 -13.04 15.90 -0.82
C ILE A 73 -13.32 15.42 -2.25
N ASP A 74 -14.34 15.97 -2.90
CA ASP A 74 -14.53 15.78 -4.35
C ASP A 74 -13.42 16.53 -5.10
N VAL A 75 -12.77 15.83 -6.03
CA VAL A 75 -11.69 16.37 -6.85
C VAL A 75 -12.18 16.47 -8.27
N GLN A 76 -12.01 17.62 -8.89
CA GLN A 76 -12.36 17.88 -10.28
C GLN A 76 -11.09 18.10 -11.12
N GLU A 77 -11.21 18.00 -12.44
CA GLU A 77 -10.05 18.14 -13.34
C GLU A 77 -9.33 19.50 -13.16
N GLN A 78 -10.09 20.58 -12.93
CA GLN A 78 -9.52 21.91 -12.69
C GLN A 78 -8.67 22.00 -11.41
N ASP A 79 -8.96 21.15 -10.41
CA ASP A 79 -8.20 21.11 -9.17
C ASP A 79 -6.82 20.48 -9.41
N LEU A 80 -6.66 19.70 -10.49
CA LEU A 80 -5.41 19.05 -10.89
C LEU A 80 -4.50 19.92 -11.75
N SER A 81 -4.85 21.19 -11.91
CA SER A 81 -4.06 22.19 -12.63
C SER A 81 -2.65 22.30 -12.03
N LEU A 82 -1.63 22.19 -12.88
CA LEU A 82 -0.22 22.32 -12.50
C LEU A 82 0.45 23.34 -13.44
N PRO A 83 0.40 24.64 -13.10
CA PRO A 83 0.97 25.68 -13.92
C PRO A 83 2.50 25.53 -13.98
N ILE A 84 3.05 25.61 -15.19
CA ILE A 84 4.49 25.50 -15.43
C ILE A 84 4.98 26.59 -16.37
N THR A 85 6.24 26.98 -16.19
CA THR A 85 6.91 27.87 -17.14
C THR A 85 7.47 27.05 -18.28
N ALA A 86 7.00 27.33 -19.50
CA ALA A 86 7.49 26.69 -20.71
C ALA A 86 9.03 26.80 -20.80
N HIS A 87 9.67 25.73 -21.24
CA HIS A 87 11.13 25.61 -21.40
C HIS A 87 11.97 25.66 -20.10
N GLN A 88 11.36 25.82 -18.93
CA GLN A 88 12.04 25.64 -17.66
C GLN A 88 12.03 24.18 -17.26
N LYS A 89 13.19 23.66 -16.82
CA LYS A 89 13.25 22.30 -16.26
C LYS A 89 12.48 22.24 -14.94
N MET A 90 11.67 21.21 -14.78
CA MET A 90 10.96 20.92 -13.53
C MET A 90 11.62 19.76 -12.79
N ASN A 91 11.48 19.77 -11.46
CA ASN A 91 11.88 18.65 -10.63
C ASN A 91 10.84 17.52 -10.74
N VAL A 92 11.32 16.30 -10.95
CA VAL A 92 10.49 15.09 -11.09
C VAL A 92 11.03 14.02 -10.17
N ILE A 93 10.11 13.28 -9.56
CA ILE A 93 10.42 12.14 -8.71
C ILE A 93 10.63 10.93 -9.60
N ARG A 94 11.89 10.54 -9.82
CA ARG A 94 12.22 9.36 -10.60
C ARG A 94 12.09 8.10 -9.76
N ILE A 95 11.16 7.25 -10.17
CA ILE A 95 10.93 5.93 -9.61
C ILE A 95 12.01 4.99 -10.16
N ILE A 96 12.59 4.19 -9.26
CA ILE A 96 13.54 3.15 -9.62
C ILE A 96 12.85 1.82 -9.37
N PRO A 97 12.67 0.97 -10.40
CA PRO A 97 12.02 -0.32 -10.24
C PRO A 97 12.64 -1.15 -9.11
N ASN A 98 11.77 -1.72 -8.25
CA ASN A 98 12.14 -2.56 -7.11
C ASN A 98 12.98 -1.85 -6.02
N GLN A 99 12.88 -0.53 -5.89
CA GLN A 99 13.56 0.24 -4.84
C GLN A 99 12.60 1.18 -4.10
N LEU A 100 12.84 1.37 -2.80
CA LEU A 100 12.16 2.39 -1.99
C LEU A 100 12.73 3.79 -2.23
N GLU A 101 14.00 3.86 -2.63
CA GLU A 101 14.66 5.12 -2.93
C GLU A 101 14.16 5.70 -4.26
N THR A 102 13.96 7.02 -4.28
CA THR A 102 13.68 7.79 -5.49
C THR A 102 14.86 8.69 -5.80
N LYS A 103 14.95 9.16 -7.05
CA LYS A 103 15.94 10.16 -7.44
C LYS A 103 15.26 11.45 -7.87
N LEU A 104 15.93 12.56 -7.59
CA LEU A 104 15.58 13.81 -8.23
C LEU A 104 16.03 13.78 -9.70
N GLU A 105 15.09 14.01 -10.60
CA GLU A 105 15.36 14.24 -12.02
C GLU A 105 14.91 15.66 -12.41
N ARG A 106 15.59 16.25 -13.40
CA ARG A 106 15.21 17.56 -13.97
C ARG A 106 14.93 17.42 -15.45
N ILE A 107 13.66 17.44 -15.82
CA ILE A 107 13.20 17.26 -17.20
C ILE A 107 12.58 18.54 -17.76
N SER A 108 12.59 18.67 -19.07
CA SER A 108 11.75 19.67 -19.75
C SER A 108 10.32 19.13 -19.87
N PRO A 109 9.32 19.80 -19.28
CA PRO A 109 7.94 19.29 -19.25
C PRO A 109 7.26 19.34 -20.62
N SER A 110 6.29 18.45 -20.83
CA SER A 110 5.23 18.66 -21.82
C SER A 110 4.17 19.59 -21.23
N GLU A 111 3.63 20.48 -22.06
CA GLU A 111 2.65 21.46 -21.62
C GLU A 111 1.55 21.69 -22.65
N THR A 112 0.38 22.10 -22.18
CA THR A 112 -0.68 22.66 -23.01
C THR A 112 -1.28 23.87 -22.30
N ASN A 113 -1.23 25.05 -22.93
CA ASN A 113 -1.72 26.31 -22.38
C ASN A 113 -1.08 26.70 -21.03
N GLY A 114 0.21 26.43 -20.85
CA GLY A 114 0.96 26.74 -19.63
C GLY A 114 0.70 25.76 -18.47
N GLN A 115 0.02 24.65 -18.74
CA GLN A 115 -0.27 23.58 -17.76
C GLN A 115 0.51 22.33 -18.10
N PHE A 116 1.05 21.66 -17.08
CA PHE A 116 1.71 20.38 -17.26
C PHE A 116 0.76 19.33 -17.82
N THR A 117 1.23 18.61 -18.83
CA THR A 117 0.57 17.43 -19.39
C THR A 117 1.48 16.21 -19.28
N SER A 118 0.90 15.08 -18.86
CA SER A 118 1.64 13.81 -18.81
C SER A 118 2.14 13.42 -20.20
N ASP A 119 3.31 12.80 -20.26
CA ASP A 119 3.97 12.33 -21.48
C ASP A 119 4.29 10.85 -21.31
N THR A 120 3.46 10.00 -21.91
CA THR A 120 3.58 8.55 -21.77
C THR A 120 4.73 7.97 -22.58
N GLU A 121 5.17 8.64 -23.67
CA GLU A 121 6.32 8.21 -24.45
C GLU A 121 7.63 8.37 -23.67
N ARG A 122 7.72 9.44 -22.87
CA ARG A 122 8.85 9.68 -21.97
C ARG A 122 8.66 9.14 -20.55
N ASP A 123 7.52 8.49 -20.29
CA ASP A 123 7.11 7.99 -18.98
C ASP A 123 7.23 9.04 -17.88
N VAL A 124 6.54 10.17 -18.10
CA VAL A 124 6.46 11.30 -17.18
C VAL A 124 4.99 11.58 -16.88
N LEU A 125 4.55 11.28 -15.67
CA LEU A 125 3.13 11.25 -15.32
C LEU A 125 2.81 12.19 -14.16
N LYS A 126 1.61 12.78 -14.20
CA LYS A 126 1.05 13.53 -13.08
C LYS A 126 0.74 12.59 -11.92
N MET A 127 1.09 13.03 -10.72
CA MET A 127 0.77 12.38 -9.45
C MET A 127 -0.01 13.35 -8.57
N VAL A 128 -1.03 12.85 -7.89
CA VAL A 128 -1.91 13.61 -7.00
C VAL A 128 -1.99 12.89 -5.67
N LEU A 129 -1.82 13.62 -4.57
CA LEU A 129 -2.01 13.13 -3.22
C LEU A 129 -3.10 13.96 -2.54
N VAL A 130 -4.14 13.32 -2.04
CA VAL A 130 -5.34 13.93 -1.44
C VAL A 130 -5.46 13.45 0.01
N GLU A 131 -5.64 14.38 0.94
CA GLU A 131 -5.99 14.08 2.32
C GLU A 131 -7.32 13.30 2.36
N ARG A 132 -7.37 12.22 3.14
CA ARG A 132 -8.55 11.32 3.13
C ARG A 132 -9.03 10.88 4.50
N HIS A 133 -8.43 11.35 5.58
CA HIS A 133 -8.77 10.97 6.95
C HIS A 133 -9.72 11.98 7.61
N GLN A 134 -9.57 13.27 7.30
CA GLN A 134 -10.27 14.34 8.00
C GLN A 134 -11.23 15.14 7.09
N GLY A 135 -11.25 14.87 5.78
CA GLY A 135 -12.08 15.62 4.84
C GLY A 135 -11.55 17.03 4.61
N LEU A 136 -10.24 17.22 4.78
CA LEU A 136 -9.61 18.50 4.55
C LEU A 136 -9.38 18.71 3.05
N THR A 137 -9.15 19.97 2.66
CA THR A 137 -8.93 20.36 1.26
C THR A 137 -7.48 20.16 0.79
N GLU A 138 -6.66 19.57 1.63
CA GLU A 138 -5.22 19.46 1.48
C GLU A 138 -4.88 18.47 0.37
N MET A 139 -4.21 18.98 -0.65
CA MET A 139 -3.82 18.22 -1.81
C MET A 139 -2.42 18.62 -2.28
N GLY A 140 -1.62 17.64 -2.69
CA GLY A 140 -0.33 17.83 -3.33
C GLY A 140 -0.37 17.31 -4.76
N ILE A 141 0.12 18.11 -5.71
CA ILE A 141 0.30 17.67 -7.11
C ILE A 141 1.79 17.65 -7.41
N GLY A 142 2.24 16.56 -7.99
CA GLY A 142 3.61 16.34 -8.38
C GLY A 142 3.71 15.62 -9.71
N VAL A 143 4.95 15.33 -10.11
CA VAL A 143 5.26 14.61 -11.35
C VAL A 143 6.25 13.50 -11.03
N VAL A 144 5.98 12.32 -11.56
CA VAL A 144 6.83 11.13 -11.45
C VAL A 144 7.36 10.72 -12.81
N SER A 145 8.53 10.09 -12.84
CA SER A 145 9.04 9.40 -14.02
C SER A 145 9.40 7.95 -13.72
N GLY A 146 9.38 7.08 -14.72
CA GLY A 146 9.72 5.66 -14.53
C GLY A 146 8.59 4.80 -13.95
N PHE A 147 7.33 5.24 -14.06
CA PHE A 147 6.17 4.52 -13.52
C PHE A 147 5.68 3.43 -14.49
N GLY A 148 5.77 3.67 -15.81
CA GLY A 148 5.45 2.71 -16.86
C GLY A 148 3.96 2.59 -17.21
N LEU A 149 3.12 3.56 -16.82
CA LEU A 149 1.68 3.55 -17.15
C LEU A 149 1.43 4.26 -18.48
N GLU A 150 0.96 3.50 -19.48
CA GLU A 150 0.75 4.03 -20.83
C GLU A 150 -0.65 4.63 -21.07
N LYS A 151 -1.67 4.19 -20.32
CA LYS A 151 -3.06 4.68 -20.45
C LYS A 151 -3.81 4.58 -19.12
N GLY A 152 -4.75 5.49 -18.89
CA GLY A 152 -5.58 5.49 -17.69
C GLY A 152 -4.92 6.16 -16.49
N ALA A 153 -5.39 5.80 -15.30
CA ALA A 153 -4.82 6.19 -14.02
C ALA A 153 -4.97 5.04 -13.01
N ILE A 154 -4.10 5.03 -12.01
CA ILE A 154 -4.16 4.16 -10.84
C ILE A 154 -4.23 5.03 -9.59
N ALA A 155 -5.03 4.60 -8.62
CA ALA A 155 -5.10 5.24 -7.32
C ALA A 155 -5.11 4.19 -6.21
N THR A 156 -4.56 4.54 -5.05
CA THR A 156 -4.55 3.71 -3.84
C THR A 156 -4.72 4.56 -2.59
N THR A 157 -5.25 3.95 -1.52
CA THR A 157 -5.23 4.51 -0.15
C THR A 157 -4.19 3.80 0.73
N VAL A 158 -3.41 2.88 0.15
CA VAL A 158 -2.26 2.21 0.78
C VAL A 158 -0.98 2.89 0.31
N ALA A 159 -0.67 4.02 0.94
CA ALA A 159 0.51 4.83 0.64
C ALA A 159 1.30 5.07 1.92
N HIS A 160 2.33 4.26 2.15
CA HIS A 160 3.10 4.28 3.40
C HIS A 160 3.75 5.65 3.68
N ASP A 161 3.68 6.21 4.89
CA ASP A 161 2.96 5.74 6.09
C ASP A 161 1.77 6.64 6.46
N SER A 162 1.50 7.70 5.69
CA SER A 162 0.34 8.56 5.93
C SER A 162 -0.96 7.92 5.43
N HIS A 163 -0.87 6.99 4.48
CA HIS A 163 -1.99 6.31 3.85
C HIS A 163 -3.04 7.27 3.30
N ASN A 164 -2.62 8.46 2.86
CA ASN A 164 -3.48 9.36 2.10
C ASN A 164 -3.83 8.74 0.73
N LEU A 165 -4.84 9.30 0.07
CA LEU A 165 -5.20 8.84 -1.26
C LEU A 165 -4.15 9.37 -2.23
N ILE A 166 -3.50 8.48 -2.98
CA ILE A 166 -2.54 8.86 -4.01
C ILE A 166 -3.00 8.31 -5.35
N ALA A 167 -2.84 9.08 -6.41
CA ALA A 167 -3.17 8.70 -7.77
C ALA A 167 -2.07 9.12 -8.74
N VAL A 168 -1.80 8.29 -9.74
CA VAL A 168 -0.90 8.58 -10.87
C VAL A 168 -1.65 8.31 -12.16
N GLY A 169 -1.54 9.20 -13.13
CA GLY A 169 -2.27 9.02 -14.38
C GLY A 169 -1.72 9.75 -15.60
N THR A 170 -2.21 9.27 -16.74
CA THR A 170 -1.84 9.76 -18.07
C THR A 170 -2.64 11.00 -18.49
N ASN A 171 -3.76 11.28 -17.80
CA ASN A 171 -4.59 12.46 -17.99
C ASN A 171 -5.44 12.72 -16.74
N ASP A 172 -5.93 13.96 -16.61
CA ASP A 172 -6.65 14.42 -15.41
C ASP A 172 -8.02 13.74 -15.24
N ALA A 173 -8.75 13.51 -16.34
CA ALA A 173 -10.06 12.86 -16.33
C ALA A 173 -10.00 11.45 -15.73
N ASP A 174 -8.99 10.65 -16.13
CA ASP A 174 -8.80 9.30 -15.59
C ASP A 174 -8.33 9.33 -14.13
N ILE A 175 -7.50 10.31 -13.73
CA ILE A 175 -7.10 10.49 -12.33
C ILE A 175 -8.32 10.76 -11.46
N VAL A 176 -9.15 11.73 -11.82
CA VAL A 176 -10.40 12.05 -11.11
C VAL A 176 -11.29 10.81 -11.00
N LYS A 177 -11.47 10.09 -12.11
CA LYS A 177 -12.29 8.88 -12.13
C LYS A 177 -11.75 7.78 -11.21
N ALA A 178 -10.43 7.60 -11.12
CA ALA A 178 -9.80 6.65 -10.22
C ALA A 178 -10.00 7.05 -8.75
N ILE A 179 -9.82 8.33 -8.41
CA ILE A 179 -10.08 8.89 -7.09
C ILE A 179 -11.54 8.65 -6.67
N ASP A 180 -12.49 8.97 -7.55
CA ASP A 180 -13.91 8.78 -7.32
C ASP A 180 -14.29 7.31 -7.12
N ALA A 181 -13.68 6.41 -7.87
CA ALA A 181 -13.91 4.98 -7.75
C ALA A 181 -13.48 4.46 -6.37
N LEU A 182 -12.34 4.93 -5.84
CA LEU A 182 -11.88 4.58 -4.49
C LEU A 182 -12.81 5.11 -3.41
N LYS A 183 -13.21 6.37 -3.50
CA LYS A 183 -14.14 7.00 -2.56
C LYS A 183 -15.47 6.26 -2.48
N LYS A 184 -16.03 5.88 -3.64
CA LYS A 184 -17.29 5.11 -3.72
C LYS A 184 -17.17 3.73 -3.11
N LYS A 185 -16.01 3.08 -3.24
CA LYS A 185 -15.77 1.73 -2.70
C LYS A 185 -15.35 1.72 -1.23
N GLN A 186 -14.95 2.86 -0.66
CA GLN A 186 -14.31 2.94 0.67
C GLN A 186 -13.14 1.94 0.79
N ALA A 187 -12.36 1.80 -0.28
CA ALA A 187 -11.42 0.70 -0.43
C ALA A 187 -9.95 1.15 -0.34
N ALA A 188 -9.13 0.23 0.18
CA ALA A 188 -7.74 0.08 -0.21
C ALA A 188 -7.70 -0.57 -1.60
N VAL A 189 -6.91 -0.05 -2.53
CA VAL A 189 -6.57 -0.78 -3.76
C VAL A 189 -5.07 -0.99 -3.80
#